data_AF-A0A426WV93-F1
#
_entry.id   AF-A0A426WV93-F1
#
_cell.length_a   1.000
_cell.length_b   1.000
_cell.length_c   1.000
_cell.angle_alpha   90.00
_cell.angle_beta   90.00
_cell.angle_gamma   90.00
#
_symmetry.space_group_name_H-M   'P 1'
#
loop_
_entity.id
_entity.type
_entity.pdbx_description
1 polymer ?
#
loop_
_entity_poly.entity_id
_entity_poly.type
_entity_poly.pdbx_seq_one_letter_code
_entity_poly.pdbx_strand_id
1 'polypeptide(L)'
;MDDELLQAVKDLESARAELPRQSVVQYKEFLGFKEGLKRMGRVTYEYGYRVALARFRARHPDADVEEDPFIIHPEDDLVPMERQQDVDDSVPPDP
;
A
#
# COMPACT_ATOMS: atom_id res chain seq x y z
N MET A 1 -29.90 34.92 24.52
CA MET A 1 -28.76 35.56 23.82
C MET A 1 -27.46 34.85 24.16
N ASP A 2 -27.13 34.66 25.45
CA ASP A 2 -25.86 34.00 25.83
C ASP A 2 -25.81 32.50 25.52
N ASP A 3 -26.93 31.77 25.67
CA ASP A 3 -26.98 30.33 25.36
C ASP A 3 -26.81 30.03 23.87
N GLU A 4 -27.32 30.91 23.02
CA GLU A 4 -27.20 30.82 21.56
C GLU A 4 -25.77 31.09 21.11
N LEU A 5 -25.10 32.06 21.74
CA LEU A 5 -23.68 32.34 21.52
C LEU A 5 -22.80 31.16 21.97
N LEU A 6 -23.12 30.56 23.13
CA LEU A 6 -22.41 29.39 23.64
C LEU A 6 -22.55 28.18 22.69
N GLN A 7 -23.75 27.99 22.12
CA GLN A 7 -24.01 26.92 21.15
C GLN A 7 -23.21 27.15 19.85
N ALA A 8 -23.23 28.37 19.32
CA ALA A 8 -22.48 28.72 18.11
C ALA A 8 -20.96 28.50 18.25
N VAL A 9 -20.39 28.77 19.43
CA VAL A 9 -18.96 28.52 19.71
C VAL A 9 -18.65 27.02 19.72
N LYS A 10 -19.50 26.19 20.33
CA LYS A 10 -19.33 24.73 20.32
C LYS A 10 -19.43 24.14 18.93
N ASP A 11 -20.37 24.64 18.12
CA ASP A 11 -20.55 24.16 16.74
C ASP A 11 -19.35 24.54 15.87
N LEU A 12 -18.77 25.73 16.07
CA LEU A 12 -17.54 26.16 15.40
C LEU A 12 -16.33 25.29 15.79
N GLU A 13 -16.15 25.00 17.08
CA GLU A 13 -15.07 24.11 17.55
C GLU A 13 -15.22 22.70 16.98
N SER A 14 -16.45 22.18 16.95
CA SER A 14 -16.76 20.87 16.35
C SER A 14 -16.46 20.85 14.85
N ALA A 15 -16.92 21.86 14.10
CA ALA A 15 -16.64 21.97 12.66
C ALA A 15 -15.13 22.05 12.38
N ARG A 16 -14.38 22.77 13.22
CA ARG A 16 -12.92 22.87 13.10
C ARG A 16 -12.20 21.54 13.34
N ALA A 17 -12.76 20.65 14.17
CA ALA A 17 -12.23 19.31 14.40
C ALA A 17 -12.62 18.31 13.30
N GLU A 18 -13.79 18.49 12.69
CA GLU A 18 -14.29 17.59 11.63
C GLU A 18 -13.66 17.85 10.26
N LEU A 19 -13.33 19.11 9.92
CA LEU A 19 -12.69 19.45 8.64
C LEU A 19 -11.36 18.69 8.39
N PRO A 20 -10.41 18.60 9.35
CA PRO A 20 -9.21 17.80 9.18
C PRO A 20 -9.51 16.31 9.00
N ARG A 21 -10.50 15.76 9.72
CA ARG A 21 -10.87 14.34 9.62
C ARG A 21 -11.35 14.01 8.21
N GLN A 22 -12.21 14.85 7.65
CA GLN A 22 -12.69 14.71 6.28
C GLN A 22 -11.54 14.80 5.27
N SER A 23 -10.62 15.75 5.45
CA SER A 23 -9.46 15.90 4.56
C SER A 23 -8.54 14.66 4.57
N VAL A 24 -8.34 14.02 5.74
CA VAL A 24 -7.55 12.78 5.86
C VAL A 24 -8.23 11.61 5.18
N VAL A 25 -9.56 11.48 5.31
CA VAL A 25 -10.32 10.44 4.62
C VAL A 25 -10.19 10.61 3.11
N GLN A 26 -10.41 11.81 2.59
CA GLN A 26 -10.27 12.11 1.17
C GLN A 26 -8.85 11.86 0.66
N TYR A 27 -7.83 12.23 1.45
CA TYR A 27 -6.43 11.98 1.10
C TYR A 27 -6.12 10.48 1.01
N LYS A 28 -6.64 9.65 1.93
CA LYS A 28 -6.47 8.19 1.88
C LYS A 28 -7.22 7.55 0.72
N GLU A 29 -8.34 8.12 0.31
CA GLU A 29 -9.13 7.63 -0.81
C GLU A 29 -8.52 8.01 -2.17
N PHE A 30 -7.71 9.07 -2.21
CA PHE A 30 -7.06 9.57 -3.41
C PHE A 30 -6.21 8.48 -4.09
N LEU A 31 -6.33 8.40 -5.42
CA LEU A 31 -5.67 7.37 -6.23
C LEU A 31 -4.15 7.39 -6.06
N GLY A 32 -3.54 8.58 -6.00
CA GLY A 32 -2.10 8.72 -5.80
C GLY A 32 -1.61 8.18 -4.45
N PHE A 33 -2.43 8.24 -3.40
CA PHE A 33 -2.08 7.66 -2.10
C PHE A 33 -2.10 6.12 -2.16
N LYS A 34 -3.16 5.54 -2.73
CA LYS A 34 -3.28 4.09 -2.93
C LYS A 34 -2.16 3.55 -3.82
N GLU A 35 -1.84 4.25 -4.90
CA GLU A 35 -0.74 3.89 -5.80
C GLU A 35 0.63 4.04 -5.13
N GLY A 36 0.80 5.07 -4.30
CA GLY A 36 1.98 5.23 -3.46
C GLY A 36 2.17 4.07 -2.48
N LEU A 37 1.10 3.62 -1.82
CA LEU A 37 1.12 2.45 -0.95
C LEU A 37 1.54 1.18 -1.70
N LYS A 38 1.00 0.94 -2.89
CA LYS A 38 1.39 -0.21 -3.73
C LYS A 38 2.89 -0.18 -4.07
N ARG A 39 3.42 0.98 -4.47
CA ARG A 39 4.86 1.14 -4.77
C ARG A 39 5.73 0.91 -3.53
N MET A 40 5.35 1.48 -2.39
CA MET A 40 6.08 1.30 -1.14
C MET A 40 6.09 -0.17 -0.71
N GLY A 41 4.95 -0.87 -0.81
CA GLY A 41 4.83 -2.29 -0.52
C GLY A 41 5.81 -3.12 -1.37
N ARG A 42 5.81 -2.92 -2.70
CA ARG A 42 6.72 -3.60 -3.62
C ARG A 42 8.19 -3.38 -3.26
N VAL A 43 8.60 -2.13 -3.03
CA VAL A 43 9.99 -1.79 -2.68
C VAL A 43 10.42 -2.45 -1.37
N THR A 44 9.56 -2.43 -0.34
CA THR A 44 9.89 -3.07 0.95
C THR A 44 9.97 -4.58 0.85
N TYR A 45 9.07 -5.20 0.08
CA TYR A 45 9.06 -6.64 -0.12
C TYR A 45 10.30 -7.10 -0.92
N GLU A 46 10.61 -6.41 -2.01
CA GLU A 46 11.79 -6.67 -2.84
C GLU A 46 13.08 -6.56 -2.03
N TYR A 47 13.23 -5.50 -1.22
CA TYR A 47 14.38 -5.35 -0.35
C TYR A 47 14.48 -6.49 0.67
N GLY A 48 13.37 -6.85 1.32
CA GLY A 48 13.33 -7.97 2.27
C GLY A 48 13.71 -9.30 1.63
N TYR A 49 13.20 -9.56 0.42
CA TYR A 49 13.52 -10.74 -0.37
C TYR A 49 15.01 -10.80 -0.70
N ARG A 50 15.62 -9.73 -1.23
CA ARG A 50 17.05 -9.67 -1.54
C ARG A 50 17.93 -9.94 -0.30
N VAL A 51 17.55 -9.38 0.85
CA VAL A 51 18.26 -9.63 2.12
C VAL A 51 18.13 -11.09 2.55
N ALA A 52 16.93 -11.67 2.47
CA ALA A 52 16.68 -13.06 2.81
C ALA A 52 17.47 -14.01 1.87
N LEU A 53 17.47 -13.72 0.58
CA LEU A 53 18.19 -14.46 -0.46
C LEU A 53 19.70 -14.44 -0.22
N ALA A 54 20.28 -13.27 0.06
CA ALA A 54 21.70 -13.15 0.40
C ALA A 54 22.08 -14.00 1.63
N ARG A 55 21.23 -13.97 2.67
CA ARG A 55 21.43 -14.78 3.88
C ARG A 55 21.26 -16.29 3.64
N PHE A 56 20.37 -16.66 2.71
CA PHE A 56 20.17 -18.05 2.33
C PHE A 56 21.41 -18.57 1.59
N ARG A 57 21.86 -17.85 0.56
CA ARG A 57 23.07 -18.21 -0.22
C ARG A 57 24.32 -18.31 0.65
N ALA A 58 24.47 -17.42 1.63
CA ALA A 58 25.59 -17.49 2.58
C ALA A 58 25.57 -18.76 3.46
N ARG A 59 24.39 -19.33 3.74
CA ARG A 59 24.25 -20.55 4.54
C ARG A 59 24.21 -21.83 3.69
N HIS A 60 23.77 -21.72 2.45
CA HIS A 60 23.62 -22.84 1.51
C HIS A 60 24.23 -22.47 0.15
N PRO A 61 25.58 -22.51 0.03
CA PRO A 61 26.27 -22.05 -1.18
C PRO A 61 25.96 -22.90 -2.42
N ASP A 62 25.66 -24.18 -2.22
CA ASP A 62 25.42 -25.16 -3.29
C ASP A 62 23.92 -25.31 -3.63
N ALA A 63 23.04 -24.55 -2.96
CA ALA A 63 21.61 -24.60 -3.21
C ALA A 63 21.25 -23.63 -4.34
N ASP A 64 20.74 -24.18 -5.45
CA ASP A 64 20.13 -23.37 -6.50
C ASP A 64 18.84 -22.72 -5.99
N VAL A 65 18.75 -21.40 -6.16
CA VAL A 65 17.53 -20.63 -5.94
C VAL A 65 17.09 -20.08 -7.29
N GLU A 66 15.83 -20.33 -7.62
CA GLU A 66 15.17 -19.82 -8.82
C GLU A 66 15.33 -18.29 -8.93
N GLU A 67 15.30 -17.79 -10.18
CA GLU A 67 15.56 -16.38 -10.49
C GLU A 67 14.68 -15.45 -9.65
N ASP A 68 15.27 -14.33 -9.20
CA ASP A 68 14.55 -13.35 -8.38
C ASP A 68 13.39 -12.79 -9.21
N PRO A 69 12.12 -13.02 -8.80
CA PRO A 69 10.94 -12.59 -9.56
C PRO A 69 10.80 -11.07 -9.67
N PHE A 70 11.71 -10.30 -9.06
CA PHE A 70 11.80 -8.84 -9.17
C PHE A 70 12.95 -8.35 -10.07
N ILE A 71 13.76 -9.24 -10.63
CA ILE A 71 14.71 -8.89 -11.70
C ILE A 71 13.87 -8.56 -12.92
N ILE A 72 13.89 -7.30 -13.33
CA ILE A 72 13.29 -6.88 -14.61
C ILE A 72 14.27 -7.30 -15.69
N HIS A 73 13.88 -8.28 -16.50
CA HIS A 73 14.64 -8.65 -17.68
C HIS A 73 14.36 -7.64 -18.81
N PRO A 74 15.33 -7.34 -19.69
CA PRO A 74 15.09 -6.46 -20.85
C PRO A 74 14.01 -7.01 -21.79
N GLU A 75 13.72 -8.31 -21.74
CA GLU A 75 12.58 -8.95 -22.40
C GLU A 75 11.23 -8.57 -21.73
N ASP A 76 11.21 -8.37 -20.40
CA ASP A 76 10.04 -7.92 -19.64
C ASP A 76 9.69 -6.46 -19.92
N ASP A 77 10.65 -5.65 -20.37
CA ASP A 77 10.39 -4.28 -20.83
C ASP A 77 9.60 -4.25 -22.16
N LEU A 78 9.63 -5.35 -22.92
CA LEU A 78 8.89 -5.51 -24.18
C LEU A 78 7.49 -6.11 -23.96
N VAL A 79 7.26 -6.72 -22.80
CA VAL A 79 5.97 -7.26 -22.41
C VAL A 79 5.24 -6.20 -21.57
N PRO A 80 4.11 -5.64 -22.02
CA PRO A 80 3.34 -4.75 -21.16
C PRO A 80 2.83 -5.55 -19.96
N MET A 81 3.56 -5.47 -18.84
CA MET A 81 3.17 -6.10 -17.59
C MET A 81 1.94 -5.37 -17.03
N GLU A 82 0.83 -6.08 -16.98
CA GLU A 82 -0.44 -5.56 -16.49
C GLU A 82 -0.28 -5.17 -15.03
N ARG A 83 -0.37 -3.87 -14.74
CA ARG A 83 -0.14 -3.30 -13.40
C ARG A 83 -1.24 -3.63 -12.39
N GLN A 84 -2.26 -4.38 -12.83
CA GLN A 84 -3.37 -4.85 -12.05
C GLN A 84 -3.62 -6.31 -12.41
N GLN A 85 -3.31 -7.20 -11.47
CA GLN A 85 -3.99 -8.49 -11.40
C GLN A 85 -5.05 -8.32 -10.33
N ASP A 86 -6.32 -8.47 -10.71
CA ASP A 86 -7.39 -8.58 -9.72
C ASP A 86 -7.21 -9.90 -8.99
N VAL A 87 -6.70 -9.82 -7.77
CA VAL A 87 -6.66 -10.97 -6.87
C VAL A 87 -8.11 -11.25 -6.49
N ASP A 88 -8.58 -12.43 -6.84
CA ASP A 88 -9.91 -12.88 -6.50
C ASP A 88 -9.98 -13.12 -4.98
N ASP A 89 -10.41 -12.09 -4.25
CA ASP A 89 -10.68 -12.15 -2.80
C ASP A 89 -12.00 -12.90 -2.49
N SER A 90 -12.57 -13.63 -3.47
CA SER A 90 -13.75 -14.47 -3.24
C SER A 90 -13.45 -15.53 -2.19
N VAL A 91 -14.32 -15.57 -1.17
CA VAL A 91 -14.29 -16.64 -0.16
C VAL A 91 -14.63 -17.96 -0.87
N PRO A 92 -13.79 -19.00 -0.76
CA PRO A 92 -14.09 -20.29 -1.38
C PRO A 92 -15.40 -20.86 -0.81
N PRO A 93 -16.19 -21.57 -1.64
CA PRO A 93 -17.48 -22.11 -1.19
C PRO A 93 -17.28 -23.16 -0.10
N ASP A 94 -18.21 -23.18 0.87
CA ASP A 94 -18.24 -24.18 1.93
C ASP A 94 -18.48 -25.60 1.37
N PRO A 95 -17.88 -26.64 1.99
CA PRO A 95 -17.93 -28.03 1.52
C PRO A 95 -19.30 -28.70 1.60
#